data_AF-A0A520H027-F1
#
_entry.id   AF-A0A520H027-F1
#
_cell.length_a   1.000
_cell.length_b   1.000
_cell.length_c   1.000
_cell.angle_alpha   90.00
_cell.angle_beta   90.00
_cell.angle_gamma   90.00
#
_symmetry.space_group_name_H-M   'P 1'
#
loop_
_entity.id
_entity.type
_entity.pdbx_description
1 polymer ?
#
loop_
_entity_poly.entity_id
_entity_poly.type
_entity_poly.pdbx_seq_one_letter_code
_entity_poly.pdbx_strand_id
1 'polypeptide(L)'
;INGAAAPLAPTAAAPGAATAGAKPPGKRESTTNYEVDKTVKTTRGAVGQVRRLSAAVVVNYQNVADAQGKPGATPTALSAQQIEQMTALIRETIGFSKERGDSVNLMNTPFLVPVDNVVEVPLWKRPELLDLARSFAWPLGLTLLGLIVLFGMVRPGIKAMRLAAPPPVPATAVAALDAPGSNLDALLSEEPQRPALGSPQQEATALPGPSQESLQQQQQSQVVPEQARLEGARQMARQNPVAVANIVKSWVNGDAAASA
;
A
#
# COMPACT_ATOMS: atom_id res chain seq x y z
N ILE A 1 49.55 4.72 -82.38
CA ILE A 1 50.44 5.48 -83.30
C ILE A 1 51.10 6.61 -82.52
N ASN A 2 52.25 6.31 -81.92
CA ASN A 2 53.04 7.28 -81.16
C ASN A 2 53.88 8.10 -82.15
N GLY A 3 53.63 9.41 -82.24
CA GLY A 3 54.45 10.34 -83.00
C GLY A 3 55.67 10.75 -82.18
N ALA A 4 56.86 10.30 -82.57
CA ALA A 4 58.12 10.77 -82.00
C ALA A 4 58.40 12.20 -82.50
N ALA A 5 58.49 13.16 -81.58
CA ALA A 5 58.95 14.51 -81.89
C ALA A 5 60.49 14.52 -82.03
N ALA A 6 60.97 15.02 -83.17
CA ALA A 6 62.40 15.12 -83.47
C ALA A 6 63.07 16.23 -82.65
N PRO A 7 64.29 16.03 -82.12
CA PRO A 7 65.05 17.11 -81.51
C PRO A 7 65.68 17.99 -82.60
N LEU A 8 65.43 19.29 -82.50
CA LEU A 8 66.10 20.32 -83.31
C LEU A 8 67.55 20.47 -82.81
N ALA A 9 68.51 20.01 -83.62
CA ALA A 9 69.92 20.33 -83.43
C ALA A 9 70.20 21.76 -83.92
N PRO A 10 70.97 22.59 -83.19
CA PRO A 10 71.36 23.91 -83.68
C PRO A 10 72.45 23.77 -84.74
N THR A 11 72.17 24.34 -85.92
CA THR A 11 73.13 24.57 -87.00
C THR A 11 74.32 25.40 -86.50
N ALA A 12 75.53 24.86 -86.61
CA ALA A 12 76.76 25.61 -86.44
C ALA A 12 77.07 26.40 -87.72
N ALA A 13 77.17 27.73 -87.61
CA ALA A 13 77.70 28.60 -88.66
C ALA A 13 78.66 29.64 -88.06
N ALA A 14 79.93 29.53 -88.48
CA ALA A 14 81.05 30.47 -88.59
C ALA A 14 81.39 31.52 -87.49
N PRO A 15 82.70 31.77 -87.23
CA PRO A 15 83.15 32.68 -86.18
C PRO A 15 83.26 34.13 -86.66
N GLY A 16 82.75 35.08 -85.87
CA GLY A 16 82.91 36.51 -86.16
C GLY A 16 82.23 37.42 -85.14
N ALA A 17 83.01 37.83 -84.13
CA ALA A 17 82.90 39.04 -83.29
C ALA A 17 81.51 39.52 -82.79
N ALA A 18 81.29 39.40 -81.48
CA ALA A 18 81.06 40.52 -80.55
C ALA A 18 80.58 39.97 -79.20
N THR A 19 81.40 40.17 -78.16
CA THR A 19 81.07 39.94 -76.76
C THR A 19 80.04 40.97 -76.28
N ALA A 20 78.81 40.53 -76.05
CA ALA A 20 77.83 41.21 -75.20
C ALA A 20 77.13 40.14 -74.34
N GLY A 21 77.14 40.34 -73.02
CA GLY A 21 76.82 39.33 -72.01
C GLY A 21 75.43 38.71 -72.14
N ALA A 22 75.37 37.43 -72.47
CA ALA A 22 74.18 36.60 -72.34
C ALA A 22 74.25 35.84 -71.00
N LYS A 23 73.41 36.22 -70.05
CA LYS A 23 73.23 35.49 -68.78
C LYS A 23 72.64 34.11 -69.09
N PRO A 24 73.20 32.99 -68.60
CA PRO A 24 72.68 31.66 -68.91
C PRO A 24 71.24 31.51 -68.37
N PRO A 25 70.36 30.74 -69.02
CA PRO A 25 69.00 30.53 -68.56
C PRO A 25 69.03 29.78 -67.21
N GLY A 26 68.73 30.49 -66.12
CA GLY A 26 68.69 29.91 -64.79
C GLY A 26 67.47 29.02 -64.62
N LYS A 27 67.66 27.71 -64.46
CA LYS A 27 66.61 26.77 -64.03
C LYS A 27 66.39 26.92 -62.52
N ARG A 28 65.16 27.26 -62.11
CA ARG A 28 64.77 27.37 -60.70
C ARG A 28 63.80 26.25 -60.35
N GLU A 29 64.29 25.23 -59.66
CA GLU A 29 63.45 24.20 -59.04
C GLU A 29 63.14 24.61 -57.60
N SER A 30 61.85 24.62 -57.25
CA SER A 30 61.36 24.90 -55.91
C SER A 30 60.44 23.76 -55.50
N THR A 31 60.93 22.88 -54.63
CA THR A 31 60.13 21.82 -54.04
C THR A 31 59.53 22.35 -52.74
N THR A 32 58.23 22.63 -52.74
CA THR A 32 57.52 23.03 -51.52
C THR A 32 56.91 21.78 -50.89
N ASN A 33 57.41 21.40 -49.72
CA ASN A 33 56.81 20.36 -48.91
C ASN A 33 55.73 21.00 -48.03
N TYR A 34 54.51 20.48 -48.14
CA TYR A 34 53.41 20.88 -47.27
C TYR A 34 53.19 19.78 -46.25
N GLU A 35 53.15 20.16 -44.98
CA GLU A 35 52.61 19.30 -43.95
C GLU A 35 51.09 19.41 -43.99
N VAL A 36 50.41 18.26 -44.09
CA VAL A 36 48.95 18.23 -44.11
C VAL A 36 48.45 18.18 -42.67
N ASP A 37 47.44 18.99 -42.36
CA ASP A 37 46.82 19.01 -41.05
C ASP A 37 46.27 17.61 -40.68
N LYS A 38 46.69 17.09 -39.52
CA LYS A 38 46.23 15.82 -38.98
C LYS A 38 45.26 16.04 -37.84
N THR A 39 43.99 15.71 -38.07
CA THR A 39 42.99 15.69 -36.99
C THR A 39 42.93 14.29 -36.35
N VAL A 40 43.38 14.18 -35.10
CA VAL A 40 43.27 12.94 -34.31
C VAL A 40 42.06 13.03 -33.37
N LYS A 41 41.02 12.24 -33.65
CA LYS A 41 39.86 12.11 -32.76
C LYS A 41 39.98 10.86 -31.90
N THR A 42 40.16 11.04 -30.59
CA THR A 42 40.06 9.94 -29.61
C THR A 42 38.64 9.87 -29.09
N THR A 43 37.92 8.80 -29.40
CA THR A 43 36.57 8.56 -28.86
C THR A 43 36.67 7.48 -27.78
N ARG A 44 36.42 7.82 -26.52
CA ARG A 44 36.23 6.84 -25.45
C ARG A 44 34.75 6.53 -25.34
N GLY A 45 34.36 5.29 -25.62
CA GLY A 45 32.98 4.86 -25.44
C GLY A 45 32.57 4.91 -23.97
N ALA A 46 31.36 5.39 -23.68
CA ALA A 46 30.78 5.26 -22.35
C ALA A 46 30.48 3.78 -22.03
N VAL A 47 30.72 3.38 -20.78
CA VAL A 47 30.40 2.03 -20.29
C VAL A 47 28.90 1.90 -20.01
N GLY A 48 28.33 0.70 -20.20
CA GLY A 48 26.92 0.43 -19.91
C GLY A 48 25.93 0.77 -21.02
N GLN A 49 26.37 0.88 -22.28
CA GLN A 49 25.47 1.13 -23.41
C GLN A 49 24.56 -0.07 -23.69
N VAL A 50 23.28 0.21 -23.92
CA VAL A 50 22.27 -0.83 -24.20
C VAL A 50 22.43 -1.34 -25.63
N ARG A 51 22.88 -2.58 -25.78
CA ARG A 51 23.05 -3.21 -27.11
C ARG A 51 21.72 -3.60 -27.76
N ARG A 52 20.80 -4.19 -26.98
CA ARG A 52 19.50 -4.69 -27.46
C ARG A 52 18.51 -4.74 -26.30
N LEU A 53 17.26 -4.41 -26.58
CA LEU A 53 16.13 -4.55 -25.68
C LEU A 53 15.14 -5.58 -26.23
N SER A 54 14.59 -6.40 -25.34
CA SER A 54 13.54 -7.35 -25.66
C SER A 54 12.47 -7.27 -24.59
N ALA A 55 11.25 -6.92 -25.00
CA ALA A 55 10.12 -6.76 -24.09
C ALA A 55 8.94 -7.61 -24.57
N ALA A 56 8.32 -8.33 -23.62
CA ALA A 56 7.09 -9.07 -23.84
C ALA A 56 6.06 -8.59 -22.81
N VAL A 57 4.89 -8.15 -23.29
CA VAL A 57 3.82 -7.60 -22.45
C VAL A 57 2.57 -8.44 -22.67
N VAL A 58 1.98 -8.91 -21.58
CA VAL A 58 0.68 -9.61 -21.61
C VAL A 58 -0.36 -8.73 -20.97
N VAL A 59 -1.45 -8.49 -21.69
CA VAL A 59 -2.56 -7.66 -21.25
C VAL A 59 -3.78 -8.55 -21.02
N ASN A 60 -4.49 -8.29 -19.93
CA ASN A 60 -5.74 -8.97 -19.61
C ASN A 60 -6.87 -8.45 -20.51
N TYR A 61 -7.91 -9.27 -20.67
CA TYR A 61 -9.13 -8.85 -21.33
C TYR A 61 -9.80 -7.71 -20.57
N GLN A 62 -10.43 -6.81 -21.32
CA GLN A 62 -11.16 -5.69 -20.76
C GLN A 62 -12.58 -6.13 -20.39
N ASN A 63 -13.01 -5.76 -19.18
CA ASN A 63 -14.37 -5.98 -18.72
C ASN A 63 -15.23 -4.84 -19.24
N VAL A 64 -15.91 -5.07 -20.36
CA VAL A 64 -16.89 -4.10 -20.89
C VAL A 64 -18.19 -4.32 -20.14
N ALA A 65 -18.77 -3.25 -19.60
CA ALA A 65 -20.08 -3.31 -18.97
C ALA A 65 -21.13 -3.63 -20.05
N ASP A 66 -22.04 -4.56 -19.75
CA ASP A 66 -23.11 -4.91 -20.68
C ASP A 66 -24.11 -3.74 -20.81
N ALA A 67 -24.91 -3.71 -21.87
CA ALA A 67 -25.85 -2.61 -22.15
C ALA A 67 -26.87 -2.33 -21.01
N GLN A 68 -27.06 -3.27 -20.09
CA GLN A 68 -27.86 -3.11 -18.85
C GLN A 68 -27.08 -2.59 -17.63
N GLY A 69 -25.86 -2.05 -17.80
CA GLY A 69 -25.11 -1.40 -16.73
C GLY A 69 -24.62 -2.33 -15.63
N LYS A 70 -24.60 -3.65 -15.86
CA LYS A 70 -23.98 -4.63 -14.96
C LYS A 70 -22.48 -4.66 -15.23
N PRO A 71 -21.63 -4.20 -14.30
CA PRO A 71 -20.18 -4.33 -14.47
C PRO A 71 -19.80 -5.83 -14.43
N GLY A 72 -19.17 -6.31 -15.49
CA GLY A 72 -18.31 -7.50 -15.43
C GLY A 72 -18.88 -8.85 -15.88
N ALA A 73 -19.60 -8.95 -17.01
CA ALA A 73 -20.08 -10.26 -17.46
C ALA A 73 -19.29 -10.91 -18.61
N THR A 74 -18.58 -10.15 -19.45
CA THR A 74 -17.87 -10.74 -20.60
C THR A 74 -16.44 -10.21 -20.74
N PRO A 75 -15.42 -11.04 -20.43
CA PRO A 75 -14.04 -10.73 -20.77
C PRO A 75 -13.95 -10.53 -22.29
N THR A 76 -13.71 -9.30 -22.72
CA THR A 76 -13.63 -8.95 -24.13
C THR A 76 -12.18 -8.75 -24.53
N ALA A 77 -11.79 -9.35 -25.65
CA ALA A 77 -10.46 -9.13 -26.21
C ALA A 77 -10.30 -7.67 -26.67
N LEU A 78 -9.09 -7.11 -26.50
CA LEU A 78 -8.72 -5.84 -27.11
C LEU A 78 -8.85 -5.93 -28.63
N SER A 79 -9.34 -4.85 -29.24
CA SER A 79 -9.37 -4.73 -30.70
C SER A 79 -7.95 -4.64 -31.28
N ALA A 80 -7.78 -5.01 -32.55
CA ALA A 80 -6.49 -4.92 -33.23
C ALA A 80 -5.90 -3.48 -33.22
N GLN A 81 -6.76 -2.46 -33.38
CA GLN A 81 -6.34 -1.06 -33.32
C GLN A 81 -5.79 -0.67 -31.93
N GLN A 82 -6.43 -1.12 -30.85
CA GLN A 82 -5.94 -0.86 -29.49
C GLN A 82 -4.61 -1.57 -29.22
N ILE A 83 -4.45 -2.80 -29.70
CA ILE A 83 -3.18 -3.54 -29.61
C ILE A 83 -2.06 -2.78 -30.32
N GLU A 84 -2.30 -2.25 -31.52
CA GLU A 84 -1.32 -1.45 -32.26
C GLU A 84 -0.95 -0.16 -31.53
N GLN A 85 -1.95 0.57 -31.02
CA GLN A 85 -1.74 1.80 -30.24
C GLN A 85 -0.92 1.55 -28.97
N MET A 86 -1.28 0.52 -28.20
CA MET A 86 -0.52 0.14 -27.01
C MET A 86 0.91 -0.27 -27.37
N THR A 87 1.08 -1.06 -28.44
CA THR A 87 2.42 -1.47 -28.86
C THR A 87 3.26 -0.28 -29.30
N ALA A 88 2.67 0.72 -29.97
CA ALA A 88 3.35 1.97 -30.32
C ALA A 88 3.77 2.76 -29.07
N LEU A 89 2.87 2.90 -28.10
CA LEU A 89 3.16 3.58 -26.83
C LEU A 89 4.29 2.88 -26.05
N ILE A 90 4.27 1.55 -26.00
CA ILE A 90 5.32 0.76 -25.34
C ILE A 90 6.66 0.96 -26.04
N ARG A 91 6.69 0.91 -27.38
CA ARG A 91 7.92 1.15 -28.16
C ARG A 91 8.52 2.53 -27.88
N GLU A 92 7.70 3.56 -27.83
CA GLU A 92 8.15 4.92 -27.52
C GLU A 92 8.69 5.02 -26.09
N THR A 93 7.95 4.46 -25.12
CA THR A 93 8.30 4.54 -23.70
C THR A 93 9.65 3.88 -23.37
N ILE A 94 9.98 2.78 -24.05
CA ILE A 94 11.25 2.06 -23.82
C ILE A 94 12.41 2.55 -24.70
N GLY A 95 12.18 3.50 -25.60
CA GLY A 95 13.19 3.95 -26.57
C GLY A 95 13.56 2.86 -27.58
N PHE A 96 12.55 2.18 -28.14
CA PHE A 96 12.73 1.12 -29.13
C PHE A 96 13.57 1.61 -30.31
N SER A 97 14.62 0.86 -30.65
CA SER A 97 15.44 1.12 -31.83
C SER A 97 15.55 -0.12 -32.70
N LYS A 98 15.09 -0.01 -33.95
CA LYS A 98 15.24 -1.05 -34.97
C LYS A 98 16.71 -1.28 -35.32
N GLU A 99 17.53 -0.24 -35.28
CA GLU A 99 18.98 -0.29 -35.57
C GLU A 99 19.75 -1.04 -34.47
N ARG A 100 19.33 -0.92 -33.20
CA ARG A 100 19.84 -1.73 -32.08
C ARG A 100 19.33 -3.18 -32.12
N GLY A 101 18.36 -3.49 -32.98
CA GLY A 101 17.78 -4.83 -33.10
C GLY A 101 16.79 -5.15 -31.98
N ASP A 102 16.08 -4.14 -31.47
CA ASP A 102 15.10 -4.33 -30.40
C ASP A 102 13.87 -5.12 -30.86
N SER A 103 13.23 -5.78 -29.91
CA SER A 103 11.97 -6.52 -30.13
C SER A 103 10.95 -6.23 -29.04
N VAL A 104 9.70 -6.02 -29.45
CA VAL A 104 8.55 -5.82 -28.55
C VAL A 104 7.40 -6.70 -29.03
N ASN A 105 6.86 -7.51 -28.13
CA ASN A 105 5.68 -8.33 -28.39
C ASN A 105 4.58 -8.06 -27.35
N LEU A 106 3.35 -7.87 -27.82
CA LEU A 106 2.18 -7.68 -26.97
C LEU A 106 1.16 -8.79 -27.24
N MET A 107 0.80 -9.51 -26.19
CA MET A 107 -0.19 -10.58 -26.22
C MET A 107 -1.40 -10.17 -25.39
N ASN A 108 -2.60 -10.36 -25.91
CA ASN A 108 -3.83 -10.18 -25.14
C ASN A 108 -4.40 -11.55 -24.77
N THR A 109 -4.54 -11.85 -23.49
CA THR A 109 -4.97 -13.19 -23.01
C THR A 109 -5.75 -13.04 -21.71
N PRO A 110 -6.84 -13.80 -21.50
CA PRO A 110 -7.58 -13.75 -20.26
C PRO A 110 -6.73 -14.29 -19.12
N PHE A 111 -6.67 -13.53 -18.02
CA PHE A 111 -6.00 -13.99 -16.81
C PHE A 111 -6.92 -14.92 -16.03
N LEU A 112 -6.32 -15.89 -15.34
CA LEU A 112 -7.05 -16.71 -14.38
C LEU A 112 -7.44 -15.82 -13.20
N VAL A 113 -8.74 -15.49 -13.12
CA VAL A 113 -9.29 -14.89 -11.91
C VAL A 113 -9.59 -16.05 -10.96
N PRO A 114 -8.96 -16.12 -9.78
CA PRO A 114 -9.38 -17.05 -8.75
C PRO A 114 -10.86 -16.76 -8.49
N VAL A 115 -11.71 -17.73 -8.83
CA VAL A 115 -13.10 -17.66 -8.40
C VAL A 115 -13.04 -17.84 -6.90
N ASP A 116 -13.09 -16.73 -6.17
CA ASP A 116 -13.48 -16.75 -4.77
C ASP A 116 -14.87 -17.33 -4.77
N ASN A 117 -14.92 -18.66 -4.60
CA ASN A 117 -16.14 -19.37 -4.30
C ASN A 117 -16.48 -18.94 -2.88
N VAL A 118 -17.02 -17.73 -2.75
CA VAL A 118 -17.87 -17.37 -1.64
C VAL A 118 -19.08 -18.27 -1.83
N VAL A 119 -18.94 -19.51 -1.38
CA VAL A 119 -20.05 -20.43 -1.23
C VAL A 119 -20.97 -19.67 -0.30
N GLU A 120 -22.06 -19.12 -0.84
CA GLU A 120 -23.08 -18.46 -0.05
C GLU A 120 -23.66 -19.51 0.89
N VAL A 121 -23.06 -19.59 2.07
CA VAL A 121 -23.48 -20.52 3.10
C VAL A 121 -24.87 -20.04 3.54
N PRO A 122 -25.91 -20.90 3.46
CA PRO A 122 -27.23 -20.58 3.96
C PRO A 122 -27.14 -20.07 5.40
N LEU A 123 -28.00 -19.12 5.79
CA LEU A 123 -27.90 -18.43 7.08
C LEU A 123 -27.71 -19.41 8.26
N TRP A 124 -28.47 -20.50 8.32
CA TRP A 124 -28.38 -21.50 9.39
C TRP A 124 -27.07 -22.31 9.45
N LYS A 125 -26.25 -22.32 8.39
CA LYS A 125 -24.93 -22.99 8.36
C LYS A 125 -23.77 -22.02 8.61
N ARG A 126 -24.04 -20.71 8.78
CA ARG A 126 -22.99 -19.74 9.05
C ARG A 126 -22.40 -20.03 10.43
N PRO A 127 -21.06 -20.19 10.56
CA PRO A 127 -20.42 -20.49 11.84
C PRO A 127 -20.75 -19.43 12.88
N GLU A 128 -20.79 -18.16 12.48
CA GLU A 128 -21.19 -17.04 13.33
C GLU A 128 -22.58 -17.21 13.95
N LEU A 129 -23.57 -17.71 13.18
CA LEU A 129 -24.93 -17.92 13.67
C LEU A 129 -25.03 -19.16 14.57
N LEU A 130 -24.25 -20.20 14.29
CA LEU A 130 -24.19 -21.39 15.15
C LEU A 130 -23.52 -21.08 16.50
N ASP A 131 -22.44 -20.29 16.50
CA ASP A 131 -21.75 -19.86 17.71
C ASP A 131 -22.65 -18.94 18.54
N LEU A 132 -23.35 -18.01 17.88
CA LEU A 132 -24.34 -17.16 18.54
C LEU A 132 -25.47 -17.99 19.16
N ALA A 133 -26.05 -18.92 18.40
CA ALA A 133 -27.10 -19.81 18.89
C ALA A 133 -26.62 -20.66 20.08
N ARG A 134 -25.39 -21.20 20.03
CA ARG A 134 -24.81 -21.98 21.12
C ARG A 134 -24.61 -21.14 22.39
N SER A 135 -24.16 -19.90 22.25
CA SER A 135 -23.94 -18.99 23.38
C SER A 135 -25.25 -18.61 24.09
N PHE A 136 -26.33 -18.40 23.32
CA PHE A 136 -27.65 -18.09 23.88
C PHE A 136 -28.47 -19.31 24.30
N ALA A 137 -28.18 -20.49 23.77
CA ALA A 137 -28.95 -21.70 24.07
C ALA A 137 -28.98 -22.03 25.57
N TRP A 138 -27.83 -21.91 26.26
CA TRP A 138 -27.74 -22.23 27.68
C TRP A 138 -28.48 -21.22 28.59
N PRO A 139 -28.24 -19.89 28.49
CA PRO A 139 -28.99 -18.92 29.31
C PRO A 139 -30.49 -18.87 28.96
N LEU A 140 -30.87 -18.99 27.67
CA LEU A 140 -32.28 -19.08 27.29
C LEU A 140 -32.94 -20.35 27.83
N GLY A 141 -32.24 -21.48 27.80
CA GLY A 141 -32.74 -22.74 28.38
C GLY A 141 -32.97 -22.63 29.88
N LEU A 142 -32.01 -22.06 30.63
CA LEU A 142 -32.13 -21.92 32.07
C LEU A 142 -33.22 -20.91 32.48
N THR A 143 -33.31 -19.78 31.77
CA THR A 143 -34.37 -18.78 32.00
C THR A 143 -35.76 -19.34 31.69
N LEU A 144 -35.91 -20.09 30.60
CA LEU A 144 -37.15 -20.76 30.24
C LEU A 144 -37.53 -21.82 31.28
N LEU A 145 -36.57 -22.63 31.75
CA LEU A 145 -36.79 -23.59 32.83
C LEU A 145 -37.21 -22.89 34.14
N GLY A 146 -36.54 -21.80 34.50
CA GLY A 146 -36.90 -20.98 35.66
C GLY A 146 -38.31 -20.40 35.56
N LEU A 147 -38.71 -19.92 34.37
CA LEU A 147 -40.08 -19.48 34.10
C LEU A 147 -41.09 -20.62 34.27
N ILE A 148 -40.81 -21.81 33.74
CA ILE A 148 -41.68 -22.98 33.91
C ILE A 148 -41.86 -23.31 35.39
N VAL A 149 -40.79 -23.33 36.20
CA VAL A 149 -40.88 -23.62 37.64
C VAL A 149 -41.64 -22.51 38.39
N LEU A 150 -41.37 -21.24 38.07
CA LEU A 150 -42.03 -20.09 38.69
C LEU A 150 -43.54 -20.10 38.43
N PHE A 151 -43.94 -20.33 37.18
CA PHE A 151 -45.36 -20.36 36.79
C PHE A 151 -46.04 -21.67 37.16
N GLY A 152 -45.32 -22.80 37.09
CA GLY A 152 -45.87 -24.14 37.32
C GLY A 152 -45.98 -24.54 38.79
N MET A 153 -45.03 -24.14 39.64
CA MET A 153 -44.98 -24.60 41.05
C MET A 153 -45.07 -23.44 42.05
N VAL A 154 -44.27 -22.39 41.86
CA VAL A 154 -44.12 -21.32 42.86
C VAL A 154 -45.37 -20.42 42.92
N ARG A 155 -45.85 -19.93 41.77
CA ARG A 155 -47.06 -19.10 41.70
C ARG A 155 -48.33 -19.79 42.25
N PRO A 156 -48.67 -21.03 41.86
CA PRO A 156 -49.84 -21.70 42.43
C PRO A 156 -49.65 -21.99 43.93
N GLY A 157 -48.44 -22.34 44.38
CA GLY A 157 -48.14 -22.54 45.80
C GLY A 157 -48.40 -21.29 46.66
N ILE A 158 -47.93 -20.11 46.24
CA ILE A 158 -48.16 -18.85 46.95
C ILE A 158 -49.64 -18.46 46.92
N LYS A 159 -50.35 -18.67 45.81
CA LYS A 159 -51.80 -18.41 45.73
C LYS A 159 -52.59 -19.33 46.66
N ALA A 160 -52.22 -20.61 46.75
CA ALA A 160 -52.85 -21.56 47.66
C ALA A 160 -52.63 -21.17 49.13
N MET A 161 -51.42 -20.72 49.50
CA MET A 161 -51.13 -20.22 50.85
C MET A 161 -51.86 -18.91 51.18
N ARG A 162 -52.04 -18.01 50.19
CA ARG A 162 -52.81 -16.77 50.37
C ARG A 162 -54.32 -17.01 50.46
N LEU A 163 -54.86 -18.04 49.81
CA LEU A 163 -56.26 -18.45 49.97
C LEU A 163 -56.52 -19.18 51.29
N ALA A 164 -55.49 -19.73 51.94
CA ALA A 164 -55.59 -20.35 53.26
C ALA A 164 -55.42 -19.36 54.42
N ALA A 165 -55.28 -18.05 54.15
CA ALA A 165 -55.35 -17.02 55.18
C ALA A 165 -56.81 -16.91 55.67
N PRO A 166 -57.06 -17.01 56.99
CA PRO A 166 -58.43 -16.97 57.52
C PRO A 166 -59.07 -15.59 57.26
N PRO A 167 -60.37 -15.53 56.92
CA PRO A 167 -61.04 -14.27 56.64
C PRO A 167 -61.14 -13.40 57.91
N PRO A 168 -61.01 -12.06 57.82
CA PRO A 168 -61.45 -11.19 58.90
C PRO A 168 -62.96 -11.35 59.09
N VAL A 169 -63.36 -11.59 60.34
CA VAL A 169 -64.76 -11.73 60.75
C VAL A 169 -65.58 -10.48 60.40
N PRO A 170 -66.85 -10.61 59.95
CA PRO A 170 -67.69 -9.47 59.58
C PRO A 170 -68.35 -8.84 60.82
N ALA A 171 -68.19 -7.54 60.99
CA ALA A 171 -69.06 -6.74 61.87
C ALA A 171 -70.18 -6.13 61.01
N THR A 172 -71.42 -6.56 61.24
CA THR A 172 -72.62 -6.00 60.63
C THR A 172 -73.07 -4.71 61.34
N ALA A 173 -73.27 -3.67 60.52
CA ALA A 173 -74.28 -2.60 60.59
C ALA A 173 -74.52 -1.82 61.91
N VAL A 174 -74.21 -0.51 61.89
CA VAL A 174 -75.10 0.55 62.41
C VAL A 174 -75.05 1.78 61.50
N ALA A 175 -76.19 2.45 61.44
CA ALA A 175 -76.56 3.52 60.55
C ALA A 175 -75.96 4.89 60.91
N ALA A 176 -75.84 5.73 59.87
CA ALA A 176 -76.23 7.14 59.80
C ALA A 176 -75.69 8.18 60.81
N LEU A 177 -75.03 9.20 60.22
CA LEU A 177 -74.91 10.63 60.58
C LEU A 177 -74.21 10.99 61.91
N ASP A 178 -73.01 11.57 61.85
CA ASP A 178 -72.74 12.99 62.13
C ASP A 178 -71.24 13.32 61.91
N ALA A 179 -70.92 14.54 61.49
CA ALA A 179 -69.55 15.08 61.38
C ALA A 179 -69.24 15.98 62.61
N PRO A 180 -68.06 16.61 62.79
CA PRO A 180 -66.68 16.37 62.33
C PRO A 180 -65.69 16.24 63.52
N GLY A 181 -64.48 15.70 63.31
CA GLY A 181 -63.39 15.89 64.28
C GLY A 181 -62.35 14.77 64.32
N SER A 182 -61.16 15.08 63.79
CA SER A 182 -59.82 14.61 64.21
C SER A 182 -59.64 13.10 64.52
N ASN A 183 -58.77 12.36 63.84
CA ASN A 183 -57.36 12.69 63.64
C ASN A 183 -56.84 12.07 62.34
N LEU A 184 -56.34 12.93 61.46
CA LEU A 184 -55.27 12.57 60.53
C LEU A 184 -54.01 12.40 61.38
N ASP A 185 -53.47 11.19 61.47
CA ASP A 185 -52.13 10.95 61.99
C ASP A 185 -51.38 9.98 61.06
N ALA A 186 -50.70 10.58 60.09
CA ALA A 186 -49.51 10.05 59.44
C ALA A 186 -48.86 11.23 58.72
N LEU A 187 -48.44 12.21 59.53
CA LEU A 187 -47.59 13.30 59.08
C LEU A 187 -46.26 12.75 58.58
N LEU A 188 -45.95 13.19 57.37
CA LEU A 188 -44.62 13.45 56.86
C LEU A 188 -43.78 14.18 57.95
N SER A 189 -42.60 13.64 58.27
CA SER A 189 -41.30 14.36 58.31
C SER A 189 -40.32 13.82 59.35
N GLU A 190 -39.04 13.81 58.92
CA GLU A 190 -37.80 13.95 59.69
C GLU A 190 -37.19 12.75 60.44
N GLU A 191 -36.17 12.15 59.79
CA GLU A 191 -34.84 11.74 60.27
C GLU A 191 -34.54 11.54 61.77
N PRO A 192 -33.74 10.49 62.09
CA PRO A 192 -32.75 10.57 63.14
C PRO A 192 -31.31 10.33 62.63
N GLN A 193 -30.50 11.39 62.70
CA GLN A 193 -29.03 11.42 62.82
C GLN A 193 -28.55 10.39 63.89
N ARG A 194 -27.56 9.49 63.68
CA ARG A 194 -26.07 9.61 63.79
C ARG A 194 -25.52 8.23 64.24
N PRO A 195 -24.21 7.87 64.15
CA PRO A 195 -23.02 8.73 64.23
C PRO A 195 -21.93 8.50 63.18
N ALA A 196 -21.09 9.52 63.03
CA ALA A 196 -19.85 9.49 62.28
C ALA A 196 -18.76 8.67 63.00
N LEU A 197 -18.01 7.87 62.24
CA LEU A 197 -16.70 7.35 62.62
C LEU A 197 -15.71 7.57 61.46
N GLY A 198 -14.96 8.66 61.60
CA GLY A 198 -13.58 8.88 61.17
C GLY A 198 -13.16 8.49 59.75
N SER A 199 -13.15 9.46 58.84
CA SER A 199 -12.09 9.52 57.82
C SER A 199 -10.92 10.33 58.39
N PRO A 200 -9.70 9.79 58.51
CA PRO A 200 -8.54 10.62 58.74
C PRO A 200 -8.30 11.51 57.52
N GLN A 201 -8.32 12.81 57.78
CA GLN A 201 -7.90 13.86 56.87
C GLN A 201 -6.41 14.07 57.04
N GLN A 202 -5.65 13.89 55.96
CA GLN A 202 -4.32 14.46 55.65
C GLN A 202 -3.85 13.70 54.40
N GLU A 203 -3.38 14.31 53.32
CA GLU A 203 -2.75 15.59 53.16
C GLU A 203 -2.62 15.85 51.65
N ALA A 204 -2.36 17.10 51.29
CA ALA A 204 -1.49 17.44 50.16
C ALA A 204 -2.03 17.30 48.72
N THR A 205 -2.36 18.48 48.17
CA THR A 205 -1.73 19.03 46.97
C THR A 205 -2.09 18.43 45.60
N ALA A 206 -2.86 19.22 44.86
CA ALA A 206 -2.79 19.46 43.41
C ALA A 206 -2.32 18.33 42.48
N LEU A 207 -3.21 17.83 41.63
CA LEU A 207 -2.94 17.62 40.20
C LEU A 207 -4.24 17.80 39.39
N PRO A 208 -4.19 18.46 38.22
CA PRO A 208 -5.34 18.59 37.34
C PRO A 208 -5.66 17.23 36.69
N GLY A 209 -6.95 16.92 36.53
CA GLY A 209 -7.41 15.78 35.74
C GLY A 209 -6.89 15.87 34.30
N PRO A 210 -6.68 14.73 33.61
CA PRO A 210 -5.97 14.69 32.35
C PRO A 210 -6.67 15.57 31.32
N SER A 211 -5.93 16.56 30.80
CA SER A 211 -6.32 17.34 29.64
C SER A 211 -6.51 16.42 28.44
N GLN A 212 -7.38 16.85 27.52
CA GLN A 212 -7.74 16.12 26.29
C GLN A 212 -6.54 15.78 25.38
N GLU A 213 -5.34 16.28 25.69
CA GLU A 213 -4.08 15.88 25.04
C GLU A 213 -3.69 14.42 25.32
N SER A 214 -3.99 13.85 26.49
CA SER A 214 -3.61 12.45 26.78
C SER A 214 -4.46 11.43 26.01
N LEU A 215 -5.68 11.82 25.59
CA LEU A 215 -6.52 11.01 24.72
C LEU A 215 -6.04 11.07 23.27
N GLN A 216 -5.50 12.21 22.81
CA GLN A 216 -4.88 12.32 21.49
C GLN A 216 -3.57 11.55 21.39
N GLN A 217 -2.79 11.46 22.47
CA GLN A 217 -1.55 10.68 22.48
C GLN A 217 -1.79 9.16 22.53
N GLN A 218 -2.90 8.71 23.14
CA GLN A 218 -3.36 7.31 23.03
C GLN A 218 -3.93 6.98 21.65
N GLN A 219 -4.60 7.92 20.97
CA GLN A 219 -5.10 7.72 19.61
C GLN A 219 -3.97 7.73 18.55
N GLN A 220 -2.86 8.44 18.79
CA GLN A 220 -1.67 8.43 17.91
C GLN A 220 -0.79 7.18 18.05
N SER A 221 -1.02 6.35 19.08
CA SER A 221 -0.24 5.11 19.28
C SER A 221 -0.77 3.93 18.47
N GLN A 222 -1.82 4.13 17.66
CA GLN A 222 -2.40 3.12 16.78
C GLN A 222 -2.03 3.38 15.31
N VAL A 223 -0.79 3.83 15.07
CA VAL A 223 -0.23 3.98 13.72
C VAL A 223 0.86 2.93 13.54
N VAL A 224 0.46 1.83 12.87
CA VAL A 224 1.29 0.91 12.10
C VAL A 224 2.46 0.23 12.85
N PRO A 225 2.32 -1.06 13.26
CA PRO A 225 3.40 -1.80 13.95
C PRO A 225 4.70 -1.91 13.13
N GLU A 226 4.64 -1.69 11.81
CA GLU A 226 5.80 -1.66 10.93
C GLU A 226 6.66 -0.40 11.11
N GLN A 227 6.04 0.77 11.35
CA GLN A 227 6.77 2.04 11.50
C GLN A 227 7.60 2.04 12.78
N ALA A 228 7.06 1.51 13.88
CA ALA A 228 7.79 1.31 15.14
C ALA A 228 8.99 0.36 14.98
N ARG A 229 8.86 -0.68 14.14
CA ARG A 229 9.97 -1.61 13.83
C ARG A 229 11.06 -0.93 13.00
N LEU A 230 10.69 -0.09 12.03
CA LEU A 230 11.63 0.67 11.21
C LEU A 230 12.38 1.73 12.04
N GLU A 231 11.69 2.40 12.96
CA GLU A 231 12.30 3.39 13.84
C GLU A 231 13.22 2.75 14.87
N GLY A 232 12.83 1.61 15.43
CA GLY A 232 13.69 0.78 16.28
C GLY A 232 14.96 0.30 15.54
N ALA A 233 14.82 -0.15 14.29
CA ALA A 233 15.97 -0.54 13.46
C ALA A 233 16.91 0.63 13.18
N ARG A 234 16.38 1.83 12.88
CA ARG A 234 17.17 3.06 12.72
C ARG A 234 17.92 3.44 14.00
N GLN A 235 17.28 3.26 15.15
CA GLN A 235 17.88 3.57 16.45
C GLN A 235 18.99 2.56 16.82
N MET A 236 18.82 1.28 16.51
CA MET A 236 19.87 0.26 16.67
C MET A 236 21.07 0.53 15.75
N ALA A 237 20.81 0.96 14.51
CA ALA A 237 21.88 1.32 13.57
C ALA A 237 22.72 2.52 14.04
N ARG A 238 22.10 3.50 14.71
CA ARG A 238 22.82 4.65 15.30
C ARG A 238 23.67 4.26 16.51
N GLN A 239 23.18 3.33 17.34
CA GLN A 239 23.88 2.91 18.56
C GLN A 239 25.04 1.94 18.28
N ASN A 240 24.92 1.11 17.24
CA ASN A 240 25.91 0.07 16.94
C ASN A 240 26.21 -0.02 15.43
N PRO A 241 26.93 0.97 14.85
CA PRO A 241 27.18 1.01 13.41
C PRO A 241 28.07 -0.14 12.92
N VAL A 242 28.98 -0.64 13.77
CA VAL A 242 29.91 -1.73 13.42
C VAL A 242 29.17 -3.06 13.21
N ALA A 243 28.19 -3.37 14.06
CA ALA A 243 27.39 -4.59 13.94
C ALA A 243 26.56 -4.60 12.64
N VAL A 244 25.95 -3.47 12.29
CA VAL A 244 25.18 -3.33 11.04
C VAL A 244 26.08 -3.44 9.81
N ALA A 245 27.28 -2.83 9.85
CA ALA A 245 28.24 -2.93 8.76
C ALA A 245 28.69 -4.38 8.49
N ASN A 246 28.86 -5.20 9.52
CA ASN A 246 29.21 -6.61 9.36
C ASN A 246 28.11 -7.43 8.69
N ILE A 247 26.83 -7.14 8.99
CA ILE A 247 25.67 -7.80 8.38
C ILE A 247 25.52 -7.36 6.91
N VAL A 248 25.69 -6.08 6.61
CA VAL A 248 25.67 -5.60 5.22
C VAL A 248 26.84 -6.18 4.43
N LYS A 249 28.02 -6.28 5.05
CA LYS A 249 29.20 -6.89 4.45
C LYS A 249 28.99 -8.38 4.15
N SER A 250 28.31 -9.13 5.02
CA SER A 250 28.01 -10.55 4.76
C SER A 250 27.00 -10.73 3.63
N TRP A 251 26.05 -9.80 3.47
CA TRP A 251 25.09 -9.82 2.37
C TRP A 251 25.72 -9.42 1.03
N VAL A 252 26.65 -8.45 1.05
CA VAL A 252 27.35 -7.98 -0.15
C VAL A 252 28.41 -8.98 -0.63
N ASN A 253 29.08 -9.65 0.31
CA ASN A 253 30.15 -10.59 -0.04
C ASN A 253 29.65 -12.03 -0.24
N GLY A 254 28.34 -12.27 -0.09
CA GLY A 254 27.68 -13.51 -0.46
C GLY A 254 28.35 -14.74 0.14
N ASP A 255 28.33 -14.88 1.47
CA ASP A 255 28.58 -16.18 2.07
C ASP A 255 27.84 -16.43 3.38
N ALA A 256 27.31 -17.64 3.46
CA ALA A 256 26.50 -18.19 4.51
C ALA A 256 27.34 -18.43 5.77
N ALA A 257 26.96 -17.81 6.89
CA ALA A 257 27.25 -18.39 8.20
C ALA A 257 26.13 -19.38 8.53
N ALA A 258 26.38 -20.65 8.18
CA ALA A 258 25.72 -21.77 8.79
C ALA A 258 26.00 -21.79 10.31
N SER A 259 24.99 -22.28 11.04
CA SER A 259 25.02 -22.90 12.36
C SER A 259 25.37 -22.06 13.60
N ALA A 260 24.35 -21.76 14.41
CA ALA A 260 24.10 -22.38 15.72
C ALA A 260 22.70 -22.02 16.22
#